data_AF-A0A943IQI5-F1
#
_entry.id   AF-A0A943IQI5-F1
#
_cell.length_a   1.000
_cell.length_b   1.000
_cell.length_c   1.000
_cell.angle_alpha   90.00
_cell.angle_beta   90.00
_cell.angle_gamma   90.00
#
_symmetry.space_group_name_H-M   'P 1'
#
loop_
_entity.id
_entity.type
_entity.pdbx_description
1 polymer ?
#
loop_
_entity_poly.entity_id
_entity_poly.type
_entity_poly.pdbx_seq_one_letter_code
_entity_poly.pdbx_strand_id
1 'polypeptide(L)'
;MKMTKKITALLLALVMALSLSTMAFADNTATTSVTRTTVNSIDAVSSITIGGTTAYYEKDSNTGDQIYIRAMVAGGTENGLKSTNVVINLSNAGATINGDLSFTGAGNVRTATNVNLLNKVYTVIISTSEGGVTTSKTYKLAAGLPSGAVAIDGNDPLRIISIVVGDATNTAISATNVQNPFMGNTKSNKDGKWTFINYNVNASLNTVPASRASVPATLSLPTNTTASGCYNATTNTLDLSTGAPKLILTNGTESRNYYVFATDTNTFKIEYGFDFTEAVNSTAYKNGDLLEDDYTVTDAVDDLIDMAHRYFASADDAANITYGTITVTAGETVMDIMRKFAVANELDSEVPAGCTYMATLNGVGEFTFGSMSGWMYTDGPDRSEMATNPKFYENWNTPPIGAASYTLSAGDKICWFICCDYTHHPW
;
A
#
# COMPACT_ATOMS: atom_id res chain seq x y z
N MET A 1 -16.77 -36.67 9.01
CA MET A 1 -17.48 -35.38 8.80
C MET A 1 -16.96 -34.22 9.64
N LYS A 2 -16.46 -34.41 10.89
CA LYS A 2 -15.91 -33.30 11.71
C LYS A 2 -14.53 -32.78 11.24
N MET A 3 -13.62 -33.64 10.76
CA MET A 3 -12.31 -33.19 10.25
C MET A 3 -12.40 -32.46 8.91
N THR A 4 -13.25 -32.93 7.99
CA THR A 4 -13.46 -32.26 6.70
C THR A 4 -14.05 -30.86 6.88
N LYS A 5 -15.04 -30.68 7.78
CA LYS A 5 -15.56 -29.34 8.11
C LYS A 5 -14.50 -28.40 8.71
N LYS A 6 -13.60 -28.92 9.57
CA LYS A 6 -12.49 -28.13 10.12
C LYS A 6 -11.46 -27.73 9.06
N ILE A 7 -11.11 -28.64 8.14
CA ILE A 7 -10.17 -28.35 7.06
C ILE A 7 -10.77 -27.34 6.06
N THR A 8 -12.05 -27.49 5.68
CA THR A 8 -12.71 -26.55 4.77
C THR A 8 -12.93 -25.19 5.41
N ALA A 9 -13.27 -25.11 6.70
CA ALA A 9 -13.37 -23.85 7.43
C ALA A 9 -12.00 -23.18 7.60
N LEU A 10 -10.94 -23.96 7.81
CA LEU A 10 -9.56 -23.46 7.88
C LEU A 10 -9.08 -22.95 6.51
N LEU A 11 -9.41 -23.64 5.41
CA LEU A 11 -9.14 -23.17 4.05
C LEU A 11 -9.95 -21.92 3.72
N LEU A 12 -11.24 -21.84 4.08
CA LEU A 12 -12.03 -20.62 3.90
C LEU A 12 -11.49 -19.47 4.74
N ALA A 13 -11.12 -19.72 6.00
CA ALA A 13 -10.52 -18.72 6.88
C ALA A 13 -9.14 -18.26 6.37
N LEU A 14 -8.33 -19.17 5.79
CA LEU A 14 -7.07 -18.83 5.16
C LEU A 14 -7.26 -18.02 3.87
N VAL A 15 -8.25 -18.39 3.03
CA VAL A 15 -8.61 -17.66 1.81
C VAL A 15 -9.16 -16.26 2.16
N MET A 16 -9.99 -16.13 3.20
CA MET A 16 -10.47 -14.84 3.71
C MET A 16 -9.35 -14.03 4.39
N ALA A 17 -8.43 -14.69 5.09
CA ALA A 17 -7.26 -14.04 5.69
C ALA A 17 -6.25 -13.53 4.66
N LEU A 18 -6.18 -14.14 3.47
CA LEU A 18 -5.40 -13.63 2.33
C LEU A 18 -6.15 -12.54 1.54
N SER A 19 -7.49 -12.60 1.44
CA SER A 19 -8.26 -11.65 0.63
C SER A 19 -8.46 -10.28 1.29
N LEU A 20 -8.41 -10.20 2.63
CA LEU A 20 -8.70 -8.98 3.39
C LEU A 20 -7.47 -8.16 3.78
N SER A 21 -6.25 -8.62 3.48
CA SER A 21 -4.98 -7.94 3.82
C SER A 21 -4.52 -7.00 2.71
N THR A 22 -5.33 -6.00 2.39
CA THR A 22 -4.97 -4.90 1.48
C THR A 22 -4.45 -3.71 2.27
N MET A 23 -3.17 -3.74 2.65
CA MET A 23 -2.50 -2.63 3.35
C MET A 23 -1.61 -1.79 2.41
N ALA A 24 -1.80 -1.78 1.09
CA ALA A 24 -1.07 -0.85 0.22
C ALA A 24 -1.90 -0.57 -0.98
N PHE A 25 -1.79 0.66 -1.46
CA PHE A 25 -2.34 1.04 -2.74
C PHE A 25 -1.30 1.85 -3.47
N ALA A 26 -1.09 1.46 -4.72
CA ALA A 26 -0.31 2.22 -5.66
C ALA A 26 -1.08 3.51 -5.94
N ASP A 27 -0.73 4.59 -5.25
CA ASP A 27 -1.30 5.89 -5.56
C ASP A 27 -0.83 6.31 -6.95
N ASN A 28 -1.80 6.73 -7.77
CA ASN A 28 -1.58 7.31 -9.08
C ASN A 28 -1.77 8.81 -8.93
N THR A 29 -0.68 9.57 -8.82
CA THR A 29 -0.72 11.04 -8.64
C THR A 29 -1.21 11.79 -9.88
N ALA A 30 -1.59 11.06 -10.93
CA ALA A 30 -2.10 11.64 -12.14
C ALA A 30 -3.52 12.21 -11.90
N THR A 31 -3.59 13.51 -11.63
CA THR A 31 -4.84 14.31 -11.57
C THR A 31 -5.59 14.41 -12.90
N THR A 32 -5.06 13.79 -13.96
CA THR A 32 -5.62 13.70 -15.31
C THR A 32 -5.48 12.26 -15.81
N SER A 33 -6.43 11.75 -16.59
CA SER A 33 -6.40 10.38 -17.12
C SER A 33 -5.18 10.17 -18.03
N VAL A 34 -4.05 9.73 -17.47
CA VAL A 34 -2.82 9.44 -18.22
C VAL A 34 -3.05 8.18 -19.05
N THR A 35 -2.90 8.31 -20.36
CA THR A 35 -3.05 7.20 -21.30
C THR A 35 -1.70 6.58 -21.62
N ARG A 36 -1.69 5.25 -21.81
CA ARG A 36 -0.52 4.46 -22.19
C ARG A 36 -0.67 4.03 -23.65
N THR A 37 0.34 4.32 -24.45
CA THR A 37 0.39 3.96 -25.86
C THR A 37 1.52 2.97 -26.11
N THR A 38 1.18 1.78 -26.59
CA THR A 38 2.17 0.74 -26.93
C THR A 38 3.11 1.20 -28.04
N VAL A 39 4.40 0.90 -27.86
CA VAL A 39 5.44 1.02 -28.88
C VAL A 39 5.85 -0.39 -29.30
N ASN A 40 5.67 -0.72 -30.57
CA ASN A 40 5.82 -2.10 -31.03
C ASN A 40 7.29 -2.59 -31.09
N SER A 41 8.24 -1.68 -31.27
CA SER A 41 9.66 -2.05 -31.39
C SER A 41 10.59 -0.90 -31.04
N ILE A 42 11.83 -1.26 -30.74
CA ILE A 42 12.97 -0.37 -30.57
C ILE A 42 13.95 -0.66 -31.70
N ASP A 43 14.44 0.39 -32.36
CA ASP A 43 15.40 0.23 -33.45
C ASP A 43 16.67 -0.52 -32.98
N ALA A 44 17.20 -1.38 -33.86
CA ALA A 44 18.30 -2.30 -33.60
C ALA A 44 18.17 -3.25 -32.40
N VAL A 45 16.98 -3.38 -31.79
CA VAL A 45 16.71 -4.31 -30.69
C VAL A 45 15.67 -5.34 -31.10
N SER A 46 16.01 -6.62 -30.92
CA SER A 46 15.11 -7.75 -31.12
C SER A 46 14.24 -8.03 -29.89
N SER A 47 14.81 -7.94 -28.68
CA SER A 47 14.09 -8.11 -27.42
C SER A 47 14.90 -7.57 -26.25
N ILE A 48 14.19 -7.24 -25.17
CA ILE A 48 14.78 -6.93 -23.87
C ILE A 48 14.12 -7.85 -22.85
N THR A 49 14.92 -8.45 -21.97
CA THR A 49 14.41 -9.21 -20.83
C THR A 49 14.96 -8.64 -19.52
N ILE A 50 14.11 -8.64 -18.50
CA ILE A 50 14.42 -8.19 -17.15
C ILE A 50 14.04 -9.31 -16.20
N GLY A 51 15.02 -9.90 -15.51
CA GLY A 51 14.78 -11.06 -14.66
C GLY A 51 14.19 -12.25 -15.43
N GLY A 52 14.55 -12.39 -16.72
CA GLY A 52 13.98 -13.39 -17.62
C GLY A 52 12.58 -13.06 -18.17
N THR A 53 11.95 -11.99 -17.70
CA THR A 53 10.65 -11.52 -18.23
C THR A 53 10.86 -10.62 -19.43
N THR A 54 10.16 -10.88 -20.54
CA THR A 54 10.16 -9.98 -21.71
C THR A 54 9.60 -8.62 -21.36
N ALA A 55 10.37 -7.56 -21.65
CA ALA A 55 9.94 -6.20 -21.47
C ALA A 55 8.96 -5.77 -22.57
N TYR A 56 8.09 -4.82 -22.24
CA TYR A 56 7.20 -4.13 -23.16
C TYR A 56 7.57 -2.64 -23.21
N TYR A 57 7.14 -1.96 -24.28
CA TYR A 57 7.52 -0.58 -24.54
C TYR A 57 6.29 0.30 -24.71
N GLU A 58 6.30 1.47 -24.06
CA GLU A 58 5.15 2.37 -24.05
C GLU A 58 5.56 3.83 -23.95
N LYS A 59 4.63 4.72 -24.32
CA LYS A 59 4.66 6.13 -23.97
C LYS A 59 3.51 6.44 -23.01
N ASP A 60 3.77 7.36 -22.09
CA ASP A 60 2.74 7.93 -21.22
C ASP A 60 2.43 9.36 -21.67
N SER A 61 1.15 9.70 -21.80
CA SER A 61 0.70 10.97 -22.39
C SER A 61 1.22 12.23 -21.67
N ASN A 62 1.59 12.14 -20.39
CA ASN A 62 2.11 13.25 -19.59
C ASN A 62 3.64 13.46 -19.70
N THR A 63 4.33 12.65 -20.51
CA THR A 63 5.81 12.68 -20.64
C THR A 63 6.31 12.92 -22.07
N GLY A 64 5.43 13.39 -22.96
CA GLY A 64 5.79 13.70 -24.34
C GLY A 64 6.23 12.45 -25.10
N ASP A 65 7.42 12.49 -25.71
CA ASP A 65 7.94 11.41 -26.54
C ASP A 65 8.78 10.35 -25.82
N GLN A 66 8.87 10.43 -24.49
CA GLN A 66 9.63 9.45 -23.70
C GLN A 66 9.06 8.04 -23.88
N ILE A 67 9.93 7.11 -24.24
CA ILE A 67 9.61 5.68 -24.31
C ILE A 67 10.13 5.01 -23.05
N TYR A 68 9.25 4.26 -22.39
CA TYR A 68 9.58 3.42 -21.24
C TYR A 68 9.81 1.98 -21.69
N ILE A 69 10.85 1.35 -21.16
CA ILE A 69 11.09 -0.09 -21.22
C ILE A 69 10.66 -0.65 -19.87
N ARG A 70 9.57 -1.40 -19.85
CA ARG A 70 8.94 -1.89 -18.61
C ARG A 70 8.89 -3.40 -18.59
N ALA A 71 9.07 -3.99 -17.41
CA ALA A 71 8.79 -5.40 -17.22
C ALA A 71 8.00 -5.64 -15.93
N MET A 72 7.02 -6.55 -16.02
CA MET A 72 6.27 -7.04 -14.89
C MET A 72 6.82 -8.42 -14.51
N VAL A 73 7.75 -8.48 -13.57
CA VAL A 73 8.55 -9.69 -13.30
C VAL A 73 7.69 -10.72 -12.56
N ALA A 74 6.94 -11.53 -13.32
CA ALA A 74 6.04 -12.53 -12.78
C ALA A 74 6.81 -13.62 -12.02
N GLY A 75 6.34 -13.97 -10.81
CA GLY A 75 7.04 -14.89 -9.91
C GLY A 75 8.29 -14.30 -9.25
N GLY A 76 8.57 -13.01 -9.45
CA GLY A 76 9.62 -12.29 -8.74
C GLY A 76 9.26 -11.98 -7.27
N THR A 77 10.26 -11.47 -6.54
CA THR A 77 10.16 -11.05 -5.14
C THR A 77 10.70 -9.63 -5.00
N GLU A 78 10.37 -8.94 -3.90
CA GLU A 78 10.96 -7.62 -3.59
C GLU A 78 12.49 -7.67 -3.60
N ASN A 79 13.04 -8.63 -2.86
CA ASN A 79 14.48 -8.83 -2.74
C ASN A 79 15.11 -9.21 -4.09
N GLY A 80 14.40 -9.99 -4.91
CA GLY A 80 14.84 -10.34 -6.26
C GLY A 80 14.98 -9.10 -7.17
N LEU A 81 14.05 -8.13 -7.07
CA LEU A 81 14.18 -6.87 -7.81
C LEU A 81 15.41 -6.05 -7.42
N LYS A 82 15.95 -6.21 -6.20
CA LYS A 82 17.18 -5.54 -5.77
C LYS A 82 18.45 -6.07 -6.46
N SER A 83 18.38 -7.26 -7.07
CA SER A 83 19.49 -7.86 -7.81
C SER A 83 18.99 -8.67 -8.99
N THR A 84 18.71 -7.98 -10.11
CA THR A 84 18.15 -8.56 -11.32
C THR A 84 19.07 -8.36 -12.53
N ASN A 85 19.07 -9.31 -13.46
CA ASN A 85 19.75 -9.16 -14.74
C ASN A 85 18.85 -8.45 -15.76
N VAL A 86 19.45 -7.52 -16.51
CA VAL A 86 18.84 -6.89 -17.70
C VAL A 86 19.60 -7.37 -18.93
N VAL A 87 18.91 -8.01 -19.86
CA VAL A 87 19.49 -8.52 -21.10
C VAL A 87 18.86 -7.83 -22.29
N ILE A 88 19.69 -7.22 -23.14
CA ILE A 88 19.27 -6.62 -24.41
C ILE A 88 19.81 -7.48 -25.55
N ASN A 89 18.91 -8.00 -26.37
CA ASN A 89 19.23 -8.74 -27.58
C ASN A 89 19.11 -7.80 -28.78
N LEU A 90 20.23 -7.41 -29.35
CA LEU A 90 20.32 -6.55 -30.54
C LEU A 90 19.96 -7.34 -31.80
N SER A 91 19.25 -6.71 -32.72
CA SER A 91 19.08 -7.21 -34.10
C SER A 91 20.25 -6.80 -35.00
N ASN A 92 21.02 -5.78 -34.60
CA ASN A 92 22.23 -5.32 -35.27
C ASN A 92 23.41 -5.25 -34.28
N ALA A 93 24.43 -6.07 -34.47
CA ALA A 93 25.62 -6.12 -33.61
C ALA A 93 26.39 -4.80 -33.52
N GLY A 94 26.27 -3.93 -34.53
CA GLY A 94 26.92 -2.62 -34.59
C GLY A 94 26.24 -1.55 -33.73
N ALA A 95 25.05 -1.82 -33.20
CA ALA A 95 24.40 -0.90 -32.26
C ALA A 95 25.16 -0.85 -30.94
N THR A 96 25.22 0.33 -30.34
CA THR A 96 25.86 0.56 -29.05
C THR A 96 24.82 0.86 -27.98
N ILE A 97 25.12 0.48 -26.74
CA ILE A 97 24.26 0.66 -25.57
C ILE A 97 25.05 1.43 -24.53
N ASN A 98 24.52 2.58 -24.10
CA ASN A 98 25.07 3.45 -23.07
C ASN A 98 23.98 3.80 -22.05
N GLY A 99 24.32 4.62 -21.05
CA GLY A 99 23.38 5.12 -20.05
C GLY A 99 23.84 4.83 -18.63
N ASP A 100 22.89 4.64 -17.72
CA ASP A 100 23.15 4.50 -16.28
C ASP A 100 23.64 3.08 -15.92
N LEU A 101 23.36 2.09 -16.78
CA LEU A 101 23.73 0.69 -16.57
C LEU A 101 24.98 0.31 -17.36
N SER A 102 25.87 -0.43 -16.71
CA SER A 102 27.04 -1.02 -17.35
C SER A 102 26.68 -2.37 -17.98
N PHE A 103 26.61 -2.42 -19.31
CA PHE A 103 26.36 -3.64 -20.06
C PHE A 103 27.68 -4.32 -20.48
N THR A 104 27.72 -5.63 -20.34
CA THR A 104 28.82 -6.50 -20.80
C THR A 104 28.32 -7.47 -21.86
N GLY A 105 29.22 -8.14 -22.58
CA GLY A 105 28.88 -9.09 -23.65
C GLY A 105 29.32 -8.63 -25.03
N ALA A 106 29.18 -9.52 -26.03
CA ALA A 106 29.64 -9.30 -27.40
C ALA A 106 28.58 -9.74 -28.43
N GLY A 107 28.76 -9.34 -29.69
CA GLY A 107 27.82 -9.68 -30.77
C GLY A 107 26.44 -9.07 -30.54
N ASN A 108 25.40 -9.89 -30.50
CA ASN A 108 24.01 -9.44 -30.37
C ASN A 108 23.47 -9.44 -28.94
N VAL A 109 24.20 -9.92 -27.95
CA VAL A 109 23.68 -10.00 -26.56
C VAL A 109 24.48 -9.08 -25.65
N ARG A 110 23.76 -8.28 -24.86
CA ARG A 110 24.34 -7.39 -23.86
C ARG A 110 23.62 -7.60 -22.53
N THR A 111 24.37 -7.70 -21.44
CA THR A 111 23.82 -7.98 -20.11
C THR A 111 24.39 -7.03 -19.06
N ALA A 112 23.50 -6.37 -18.33
CA ALA A 112 23.81 -5.75 -17.05
C ALA A 112 23.37 -6.72 -15.94
N THR A 113 24.26 -6.99 -14.98
CA THR A 113 24.01 -7.94 -13.89
C THR A 113 23.87 -7.20 -12.56
N ASN A 114 23.18 -7.83 -11.60
CA ASN A 114 22.97 -7.30 -10.24
C ASN A 114 22.40 -5.87 -10.23
N VAL A 115 21.43 -5.59 -11.11
CA VAL A 115 20.77 -4.29 -11.19
C VAL A 115 19.67 -4.22 -10.14
N ASN A 116 19.67 -3.15 -9.33
CA ASN A 116 18.61 -2.88 -8.37
C ASN A 116 17.46 -2.11 -9.05
N LEU A 117 16.40 -2.81 -9.39
CA LEU A 117 15.23 -2.28 -10.09
C LEU A 117 14.05 -1.95 -9.17
N LEU A 118 14.13 -2.26 -7.87
CA LEU A 118 13.07 -1.97 -6.92
C LEU A 118 12.86 -0.47 -6.80
N ASN A 119 11.74 0.03 -7.34
CA ASN A 119 11.40 1.47 -7.38
C ASN A 119 12.54 2.36 -7.92
N LYS A 120 13.31 1.84 -8.88
CA LYS A 120 14.43 2.55 -9.52
C LYS A 120 14.28 2.58 -11.03
N VAL A 121 14.55 3.73 -11.60
CA VAL A 121 14.51 3.98 -13.05
C VAL A 121 15.92 4.23 -13.55
N TYR A 122 16.26 3.63 -14.69
CA TYR A 122 17.55 3.77 -15.33
C TYR A 122 17.39 4.35 -16.74
N THR A 123 18.32 5.19 -17.12
CA THR A 123 18.46 5.71 -18.47
C THR A 123 19.22 4.68 -19.30
N VAL A 124 18.65 4.28 -20.43
CA VAL A 124 19.31 3.44 -21.44
C VAL A 124 19.32 4.21 -22.75
N ILE A 125 20.49 4.33 -23.36
CA ILE A 125 20.68 5.02 -24.64
C ILE A 125 21.10 3.97 -25.66
N ILE A 126 20.33 3.83 -26.74
CA ILE A 126 20.66 2.93 -27.84
C ILE A 126 21.01 3.80 -29.04
N SER A 127 22.15 3.50 -29.65
CA SER A 127 22.66 4.25 -30.79
C SER A 127 22.96 3.33 -31.96
N THR A 128 22.53 3.72 -33.15
CA THR A 128 22.84 3.06 -34.41
C THR A 128 23.64 3.99 -35.30
N SER A 129 24.56 3.43 -36.07
CA SER A 129 25.37 4.19 -37.03
C SER A 129 25.20 3.56 -38.41
N GLU A 130 24.60 4.31 -39.34
CA GLU A 130 24.40 3.88 -40.72
C GLU A 130 24.82 5.01 -41.66
N GLY A 131 25.60 4.68 -42.70
CA GLY A 131 26.08 5.68 -43.67
C GLY A 131 26.92 6.82 -43.08
N GLY A 132 27.56 6.61 -41.92
CA GLY A 132 28.34 7.64 -41.21
C GLY A 132 27.51 8.58 -40.33
N VAL A 133 26.18 8.41 -40.27
CA VAL A 133 25.28 9.15 -39.38
C VAL A 133 24.98 8.30 -38.16
N THR A 134 25.16 8.87 -36.96
CA THR A 134 24.79 8.21 -35.70
C THR A 134 23.48 8.79 -35.18
N THR A 135 22.48 7.94 -35.00
CA THR A 135 21.24 8.27 -34.31
C THR A 135 21.30 7.68 -32.91
N SER A 136 20.82 8.43 -31.92
CA SER A 136 20.79 7.98 -30.53
C SER A 136 19.42 8.26 -29.94
N LYS A 137 18.86 7.30 -29.22
CA LYS A 137 17.58 7.45 -28.56
C LYS A 137 17.65 7.04 -27.11
N THR A 138 17.02 7.84 -26.26
CA THR A 138 17.02 7.67 -24.80
C THR A 138 15.73 7.02 -24.34
N TYR A 139 15.87 6.01 -23.49
CA TYR A 139 14.79 5.22 -22.91
C TYR A 139 14.87 5.25 -21.38
N LYS A 140 13.72 5.06 -20.73
CA LYS A 140 13.63 4.88 -19.28
C LYS A 140 13.27 3.44 -18.97
N LEU A 141 14.18 2.71 -18.34
CA LEU A 141 14.04 1.31 -17.98
C LEU A 141 13.62 1.19 -16.52
N ALA A 142 12.53 0.46 -16.28
CA ALA A 142 12.00 0.19 -14.95
C ALA A 142 11.33 -1.19 -14.90
N ALA A 143 11.18 -1.76 -13.71
CA ALA A 143 10.48 -3.01 -13.53
C ALA A 143 9.71 -3.03 -12.20
N GLY A 144 8.70 -3.89 -12.13
CA GLY A 144 7.88 -4.08 -10.95
C GLY A 144 7.38 -5.52 -10.87
N LEU A 145 6.48 -5.77 -9.92
CA LEU A 145 5.84 -7.07 -9.71
C LEU A 145 4.36 -6.97 -10.07
N PRO A 146 3.71 -8.07 -10.50
CA PRO A 146 2.26 -8.09 -10.61
C PRO A 146 1.57 -7.68 -9.30
N SER A 147 0.41 -7.02 -9.38
CA SER A 147 -0.43 -6.82 -8.19
C SER A 147 -0.95 -8.16 -7.66
N GLY A 148 -1.13 -8.25 -6.35
CA GLY A 148 -1.59 -9.44 -5.65
C GLY A 148 -0.49 -10.14 -4.86
N ALA A 149 -0.72 -11.41 -4.52
CA ALA A 149 0.20 -12.18 -3.70
C ALA A 149 1.58 -12.33 -4.38
N VAL A 150 2.64 -12.09 -3.63
CA VAL A 150 4.03 -12.25 -4.06
C VAL A 150 4.79 -13.13 -3.07
N ALA A 151 5.80 -13.84 -3.57
CA ALA A 151 6.63 -14.68 -2.72
C ALA A 151 7.60 -13.83 -1.89
N ILE A 152 7.90 -14.29 -0.68
CA ILE A 152 8.99 -13.76 0.15
C ILE A 152 10.23 -14.58 -0.16
N ASP A 153 11.32 -13.93 -0.55
CA ASP A 153 12.54 -14.61 -0.99
C ASP A 153 13.19 -15.40 0.16
N GLY A 154 13.69 -16.59 -0.15
CA GLY A 154 14.40 -17.44 0.80
C GLY A 154 15.73 -16.86 1.30
N ASN A 155 16.27 -15.86 0.64
CA ASN A 155 17.49 -15.16 1.00
C ASN A 155 17.23 -13.72 1.45
N ASP A 156 15.96 -13.33 1.57
CA ASP A 156 15.62 -12.01 2.06
C ASP A 156 16.09 -11.83 3.51
N PRO A 157 16.97 -10.85 3.81
CA PRO A 157 17.49 -10.63 5.15
C PRO A 157 16.41 -10.16 6.15
N LEU A 158 15.32 -9.59 5.65
CA LEU A 158 14.20 -9.06 6.42
C LEU A 158 12.98 -10.00 6.38
N ARG A 159 13.14 -11.28 6.01
CA ARG A 159 12.06 -12.27 6.17
C ARG A 159 11.90 -12.73 7.61
N ILE A 160 10.71 -13.19 7.95
CA ILE A 160 10.48 -14.04 9.12
C ILE A 160 10.75 -15.50 8.71
N ILE A 161 11.66 -16.20 9.41
CA ILE A 161 11.89 -17.64 9.18
C ILE A 161 10.73 -18.45 9.76
N SER A 162 10.35 -18.14 10.99
CA SER A 162 9.17 -18.69 11.64
C SER A 162 8.68 -17.77 12.75
N ILE A 163 7.37 -17.70 12.94
CA ILE A 163 6.76 -17.05 14.09
C ILE A 163 5.59 -17.88 14.60
N VAL A 164 5.48 -18.00 15.92
CA VAL A 164 4.31 -18.53 16.62
C VAL A 164 3.77 -17.42 17.49
N VAL A 165 2.47 -17.13 17.38
CA VAL A 165 1.78 -16.09 18.15
C VAL A 165 0.79 -16.75 19.10
N GLY A 166 0.98 -16.53 20.40
CA GLY A 166 0.19 -17.13 21.47
C GLY A 166 0.15 -18.65 21.38
N ASP A 167 -1.06 -19.20 21.33
CA ASP A 167 -1.34 -20.62 21.17
C ASP A 167 -1.71 -21.01 19.73
N ALA A 168 -1.48 -20.12 18.75
CA ALA A 168 -1.82 -20.39 17.36
C ALA A 168 -1.04 -21.61 16.83
N THR A 169 -1.75 -22.55 16.23
CA THR A 169 -1.14 -23.72 15.57
C THR A 169 -0.76 -23.43 14.11
N ASN A 170 -1.34 -22.38 13.52
CA ASN A 170 -1.05 -21.94 12.16
C ASN A 170 -0.82 -20.43 12.19
N THR A 171 0.37 -20.01 11.78
CA THR A 171 0.68 -18.60 11.54
C THR A 171 1.16 -18.46 10.11
N ALA A 172 0.37 -17.77 9.30
CA ALA A 172 0.68 -17.53 7.90
C ALA A 172 1.47 -16.22 7.77
N ILE A 173 2.61 -16.29 7.09
CA ILE A 173 3.39 -15.11 6.71
C ILE A 173 3.15 -14.91 5.22
N SER A 174 2.66 -13.74 4.83
CA SER A 174 2.33 -13.44 3.44
C SER A 174 2.86 -12.07 3.02
N ALA A 175 3.04 -11.91 1.71
CA ALA A 175 3.35 -10.63 1.09
C ALA A 175 2.38 -10.37 -0.07
N THR A 176 1.86 -9.15 -0.15
CA THR A 176 0.95 -8.72 -1.22
C THR A 176 1.47 -7.43 -1.82
N ASN A 177 1.72 -7.44 -3.14
CA ASN A 177 2.11 -6.27 -3.89
C ASN A 177 0.90 -5.50 -4.39
N VAL A 178 0.97 -4.18 -4.36
CA VAL A 178 0.14 -3.32 -5.19
C VAL A 178 1.02 -2.51 -6.12
N GLN A 179 0.70 -2.61 -7.41
CA GLN A 179 1.55 -2.12 -8.48
C GLN A 179 0.95 -0.88 -9.16
N ASN A 180 1.70 0.21 -9.20
CA ASN A 180 1.39 1.34 -10.07
C ASN A 180 1.74 0.94 -11.52
N PRO A 181 0.80 1.06 -12.47
CA PRO A 181 1.06 0.71 -13.87
C PRO A 181 2.12 1.58 -14.56
N PHE A 182 2.41 2.79 -14.05
CA PHE A 182 3.30 3.78 -14.68
C PHE A 182 4.77 3.66 -14.25
N MET A 183 5.30 2.44 -14.16
CA MET A 183 6.68 2.17 -13.72
C MET A 183 7.70 3.07 -14.42
N GLY A 184 8.57 3.73 -13.65
CA GLY A 184 9.59 4.64 -14.14
C GLY A 184 9.11 6.05 -14.53
N ASN A 185 7.79 6.32 -14.56
CA ASN A 185 7.26 7.66 -14.78
C ASN A 185 7.15 8.42 -13.46
N THR A 186 8.14 9.25 -13.15
CA THR A 186 8.21 10.00 -11.90
C THR A 186 7.14 11.10 -11.78
N LYS A 187 6.36 11.41 -12.83
CA LYS A 187 5.23 12.35 -12.75
C LYS A 187 3.92 11.68 -12.29
N SER A 188 3.76 10.39 -12.60
CA SER A 188 2.56 9.61 -12.24
C SER A 188 2.75 8.75 -10.99
N ASN A 189 4.00 8.57 -10.56
CA ASN A 189 4.36 7.82 -9.37
C ASN A 189 4.64 8.79 -8.22
N LYS A 190 3.86 8.71 -7.15
CA LYS A 190 4.16 9.42 -5.89
C LYS A 190 5.49 8.95 -5.34
N ASP A 191 6.32 9.88 -4.87
CA ASP A 191 7.64 9.61 -4.29
C ASP A 191 8.57 8.78 -5.20
N GLY A 192 8.28 8.72 -6.50
CA GLY A 192 8.99 7.89 -7.47
C GLY A 192 8.81 6.38 -7.28
N LYS A 193 7.84 5.91 -6.48
CA LYS A 193 7.60 4.49 -6.19
C LYS A 193 6.42 3.92 -6.99
N TRP A 194 6.48 2.64 -7.35
CA TRP A 194 5.42 1.92 -8.07
C TRP A 194 5.18 0.50 -7.58
N THR A 195 6.13 -0.13 -6.89
CA THR A 195 5.99 -1.45 -6.29
C THR A 195 5.89 -1.28 -4.78
N PHE A 196 4.76 -1.67 -4.21
CA PHE A 196 4.43 -1.50 -2.79
C PHE A 196 4.02 -2.84 -2.20
N ILE A 197 4.83 -3.39 -1.30
CA ILE A 197 4.64 -4.75 -0.81
C ILE A 197 4.30 -4.73 0.67
N ASN A 198 3.14 -5.28 1.00
CA ASN A 198 2.69 -5.44 2.38
C ASN A 198 3.04 -6.80 2.90
N TYR A 199 3.72 -6.82 4.03
CA TYR A 199 4.02 -8.04 4.73
C TYR A 199 3.07 -8.22 5.90
N ASN A 200 2.53 -9.43 6.04
CA ASN A 200 1.52 -9.74 7.04
C ASN A 200 1.90 -11.01 7.79
N VAL A 201 1.59 -11.03 9.08
CA VAL A 201 1.57 -12.21 9.94
C VAL A 201 0.12 -12.41 10.38
N ASN A 202 -0.45 -13.53 9.97
CA ASN A 202 -1.84 -13.88 10.23
C ASN A 202 -1.88 -15.10 11.14
N ALA A 203 -2.33 -14.90 12.38
CA ALA A 203 -2.44 -15.96 13.37
C ALA A 203 -3.92 -16.18 13.76
N SER A 204 -4.30 -17.44 13.93
CA SER A 204 -5.59 -17.81 14.52
C SER A 204 -5.33 -18.45 15.87
N LEU A 205 -5.59 -17.69 16.93
CA LEU A 205 -5.46 -18.14 18.31
C LEU A 205 -6.57 -19.14 18.62
N ASN A 206 -6.22 -20.18 19.37
CA ASN A 206 -7.19 -21.19 19.82
C ASN A 206 -8.00 -20.70 21.02
N THR A 207 -7.44 -19.77 21.80
CA THR A 207 -8.06 -19.17 22.97
C THR A 207 -7.93 -17.66 22.97
N VAL A 208 -8.85 -16.98 23.67
CA VAL A 208 -8.72 -15.55 23.93
C VAL A 208 -7.53 -15.34 24.85
N PRO A 209 -6.52 -14.52 24.48
CA PRO A 209 -5.37 -14.27 25.32
C PRO A 209 -5.78 -13.50 26.57
N ALA A 210 -5.12 -13.77 27.70
CA ALA A 210 -5.38 -13.06 28.96
C ALA A 210 -5.12 -11.54 28.86
N SER A 211 -4.19 -11.13 27.99
CA SER A 211 -3.95 -9.73 27.65
C SER A 211 -3.52 -9.60 26.19
N ARG A 212 -4.16 -8.67 25.47
CA ARG A 212 -3.78 -8.32 24.09
C ARG A 212 -2.51 -7.47 24.03
N ALA A 213 -2.16 -6.77 25.11
CA ALA A 213 -0.93 -5.99 25.19
C ALA A 213 0.33 -6.85 25.44
N SER A 214 0.16 -8.15 25.71
CA SER A 214 1.27 -9.06 26.04
C SER A 214 0.94 -10.50 25.62
N VAL A 215 0.84 -10.72 24.31
CA VAL A 215 0.62 -12.04 23.73
C VAL A 215 1.96 -12.74 23.54
N PRO A 216 2.21 -13.94 24.11
CA PRO A 216 3.48 -14.65 23.92
C PRO A 216 3.81 -14.86 22.45
N ALA A 217 5.10 -14.77 22.08
CA ALA A 217 5.53 -15.02 20.71
C ALA A 217 6.90 -15.69 20.67
N THR A 218 7.05 -16.67 19.78
CA THR A 218 8.35 -17.27 19.46
C THR A 218 8.73 -16.89 18.04
N LEU A 219 9.85 -16.21 17.87
CA LEU A 219 10.28 -15.63 16.60
C LEU A 219 11.67 -16.15 16.21
N SER A 220 11.81 -16.58 14.95
CA SER A 220 13.09 -16.93 14.33
C SER A 220 13.32 -16.04 13.11
N LEU A 221 14.51 -15.44 13.05
CA LEU A 221 14.90 -14.46 12.04
C LEU A 221 16.27 -14.83 11.43
N PRO A 222 16.58 -14.31 10.23
CA PRO A 222 17.92 -14.39 9.66
C PRO A 222 18.99 -13.78 10.60
N THR A 223 20.24 -14.20 10.40
CA THR A 223 21.38 -13.67 11.15
C THR A 223 21.46 -12.14 11.01
N ASN A 224 21.77 -11.45 12.11
CA ASN A 224 21.87 -9.99 12.21
C ASN A 224 20.55 -9.22 12.01
N THR A 225 19.41 -9.90 11.93
CA THR A 225 18.09 -9.25 11.90
C THR A 225 17.55 -9.10 13.32
N THR A 226 17.07 -7.90 13.63
CA THR A 226 16.43 -7.57 14.91
C THR A 226 14.94 -7.30 14.71
N ALA A 227 14.15 -7.46 15.77
CA ALA A 227 12.71 -7.21 15.77
C ALA A 227 12.35 -6.17 16.84
N SER A 228 11.46 -5.25 16.49
CA SER A 228 10.91 -4.21 17.36
C SER A 228 9.46 -3.85 16.96
N GLY A 229 8.99 -2.67 17.31
CA GLY A 229 7.59 -2.27 17.14
C GLY A 229 6.70 -2.94 18.18
N CYS A 230 5.72 -3.71 17.74
CA CYS A 230 4.84 -4.45 18.66
C CYS A 230 5.54 -5.58 19.41
N TYR A 231 6.76 -5.99 19.04
CA TYR A 231 7.49 -7.07 19.72
C TYR A 231 8.42 -6.55 20.82
N ASN A 232 8.26 -7.12 22.01
CA ASN A 232 9.16 -6.95 23.14
C ASN A 232 10.08 -8.17 23.28
N ALA A 233 11.36 -8.00 22.91
CA ALA A 233 12.37 -9.05 22.95
C ALA A 233 12.75 -9.50 24.38
N THR A 234 12.51 -8.66 25.40
CA THR A 234 12.83 -9.00 26.80
C THR A 234 11.85 -10.03 27.34
N THR A 235 10.57 -9.84 27.03
CA THR A 235 9.48 -10.70 27.50
C THR A 235 9.05 -11.76 26.48
N ASN A 236 9.53 -11.67 25.24
CA ASN A 236 9.07 -12.48 24.12
C ASN A 236 7.55 -12.38 23.91
N THR A 237 7.04 -11.17 23.87
CA THR A 237 5.60 -10.89 23.72
C THR A 237 5.33 -9.86 22.64
N LEU A 238 4.14 -9.92 22.06
CA LEU A 238 3.59 -8.95 21.12
C LEU A 238 2.51 -8.11 21.81
N ASP A 239 2.58 -6.79 21.63
CA ASP A 239 1.49 -5.87 21.90
C ASP A 239 0.56 -5.80 20.68
N LEU A 240 -0.58 -6.50 20.79
CA LEU A 240 -1.63 -6.57 19.79
C LEU A 240 -2.88 -5.80 20.23
N SER A 241 -2.72 -4.82 21.13
CA SER A 241 -3.84 -4.01 21.62
C SER A 241 -4.33 -2.97 20.61
N THR A 242 -3.48 -2.59 19.66
CA THR A 242 -3.82 -1.66 18.57
C THR A 242 -4.50 -2.38 17.41
N GLY A 243 -5.25 -1.64 16.59
CA GLY A 243 -5.97 -2.20 15.45
C GLY A 243 -5.06 -2.76 14.34
N ALA A 244 -3.89 -2.15 14.12
CA ALA A 244 -2.90 -2.58 13.13
C ALA A 244 -1.48 -2.66 13.73
N PRO A 245 -1.18 -3.67 14.56
CA PRO A 245 0.12 -3.82 15.20
C PRO A 245 1.23 -4.08 14.17
N LYS A 246 2.36 -3.36 14.28
CA LYS A 246 3.49 -3.46 13.34
C LYS A 246 4.70 -4.10 14.02
N LEU A 247 5.12 -5.26 13.51
CA LEU A 247 6.41 -5.87 13.82
C LEU A 247 7.44 -5.29 12.85
N ILE A 248 8.44 -4.60 13.38
CA ILE A 248 9.47 -3.93 12.57
C ILE A 248 10.71 -4.82 12.58
N LEU A 249 11.16 -5.25 11.41
CA LEU A 249 12.41 -5.98 11.25
C LEU A 249 13.48 -5.06 10.69
N THR A 250 14.69 -5.14 11.24
CA THR A 250 15.84 -4.33 10.81
C THR A 250 17.07 -5.21 10.61
N ASN A 251 17.74 -5.08 9.46
CA ASN A 251 19.00 -5.72 9.14
C ASN A 251 19.95 -4.70 8.49
N GLY A 252 21.02 -4.34 9.20
CA GLY A 252 21.88 -3.24 8.79
C GLY A 252 21.10 -1.92 8.74
N THR A 253 21.06 -1.30 7.57
CA THR A 253 20.34 -0.02 7.32
C THR A 253 18.95 -0.23 6.72
N GLU A 254 18.57 -1.46 6.39
CA GLU A 254 17.25 -1.75 5.82
C GLU A 254 16.26 -2.10 6.93
N SER A 255 15.01 -1.67 6.76
CA SER A 255 13.90 -2.02 7.66
C SER A 255 12.66 -2.44 6.87
N ARG A 256 11.79 -3.22 7.50
CA ARG A 256 10.52 -3.68 6.94
C ARG A 256 9.48 -3.88 8.03
N ASN A 257 8.24 -3.51 7.72
CA ASN A 257 7.11 -3.69 8.61
C ASN A 257 6.31 -4.94 8.22
N TYR A 258 5.97 -5.74 9.23
CA TYR A 258 4.99 -6.82 9.14
C TYR A 258 3.77 -6.44 9.98
N TYR A 259 2.59 -6.35 9.36
CA TYR A 259 1.34 -6.21 10.10
C TYR A 259 0.98 -7.53 10.77
N VAL A 260 0.81 -7.51 12.10
CA VAL A 260 0.54 -8.71 12.88
C VAL A 260 -0.92 -8.74 13.30
N PHE A 261 -1.70 -9.59 12.62
CA PHE A 261 -3.10 -9.81 12.93
C PHE A 261 -3.31 -11.18 13.55
N ALA A 262 -3.59 -11.21 14.85
CA ALA A 262 -3.99 -12.40 15.57
C ALA A 262 -5.47 -12.34 15.89
N THR A 263 -6.28 -13.26 15.35
CA THR A 263 -7.71 -13.34 15.66
C THR A 263 -8.01 -14.51 16.59
N ASP A 264 -8.95 -14.35 17.51
CA ASP A 264 -9.51 -15.39 18.36
C ASP A 264 -11.05 -15.48 18.18
N THR A 265 -11.75 -16.17 19.07
CA THR A 265 -13.22 -16.31 19.02
C THR A 265 -14.00 -15.00 19.25
N ASN A 266 -13.33 -13.95 19.74
CA ASN A 266 -13.90 -12.66 20.09
C ASN A 266 -13.38 -11.50 19.21
N THR A 267 -12.45 -11.75 18.30
CA THR A 267 -11.89 -10.70 17.43
C THR A 267 -11.88 -11.12 15.97
N PHE A 268 -12.09 -10.18 15.06
CA PHE A 268 -12.07 -10.42 13.62
C PHE A 268 -11.43 -9.23 12.89
N LYS A 269 -11.26 -9.37 11.57
CA LYS A 269 -10.68 -8.33 10.72
C LYS A 269 -11.75 -7.59 9.95
N ILE A 270 -11.52 -6.31 9.73
CA ILE A 270 -12.28 -5.44 8.83
C ILE A 270 -11.32 -4.57 8.03
N GLU A 271 -11.78 -4.00 6.93
CA GLU A 271 -11.13 -2.85 6.29
C GLU A 271 -11.72 -1.57 6.90
N TYR A 272 -10.86 -0.62 7.28
CA TYR A 272 -11.27 0.64 7.88
C TYR A 272 -10.40 1.79 7.37
N GLY A 273 -10.94 3.00 7.26
CA GLY A 273 -10.12 4.15 6.95
C GLY A 273 -10.85 5.46 6.81
N PHE A 274 -10.16 6.41 6.20
CA PHE A 274 -10.59 7.78 5.98
C PHE A 274 -10.41 8.16 4.51
N ASP A 275 -11.30 8.99 3.99
CA ASP A 275 -11.17 9.63 2.70
C ASP A 275 -11.27 11.16 2.87
N PHE A 276 -10.30 11.86 2.29
CA PHE A 276 -10.18 13.32 2.36
C PHE A 276 -10.33 13.96 0.97
N THR A 277 -10.72 13.19 -0.05
CA THR A 277 -10.72 13.63 -1.44
C THR A 277 -11.59 14.86 -1.65
N GLU A 278 -12.76 14.89 -1.03
CA GLU A 278 -13.68 16.04 -1.13
C GLU A 278 -13.09 17.28 -0.43
N ALA A 279 -12.57 17.12 0.79
CA ALA A 279 -11.94 18.20 1.55
C ALA A 279 -10.76 18.85 0.83
N VAL A 280 -9.78 18.06 0.35
CA VAL A 280 -8.59 18.61 -0.34
C VAL A 280 -8.94 19.32 -1.66
N ASN A 281 -10.09 18.99 -2.25
CA ASN A 281 -10.59 19.63 -3.46
C ASN A 281 -11.46 20.87 -3.21
N SER A 282 -11.87 21.10 -1.97
CA SER A 282 -12.71 22.24 -1.58
C SER A 282 -12.00 23.58 -1.73
N THR A 283 -12.80 24.65 -1.81
CA THR A 283 -12.28 26.03 -1.80
C THR A 283 -11.65 26.39 -0.45
N ALA A 284 -12.25 25.96 0.66
CA ALA A 284 -11.76 26.30 2.01
C ALA A 284 -10.36 25.73 2.27
N TYR A 285 -10.11 24.47 1.88
CA TYR A 285 -8.78 23.87 1.94
C TYR A 285 -7.79 24.57 1.01
N LYS A 286 -8.18 24.91 -0.22
CA LYS A 286 -7.26 25.54 -1.19
C LYS A 286 -6.90 26.98 -0.83
N ASN A 287 -7.79 27.68 -0.13
CA ASN A 287 -7.57 29.04 0.33
C ASN A 287 -6.86 29.11 1.69
N GLY A 288 -6.83 28.01 2.44
CA GLY A 288 -6.36 28.02 3.83
C GLY A 288 -7.27 28.84 4.73
N ASP A 289 -8.58 28.63 4.63
CA ASP A 289 -9.55 29.32 5.49
C ASP A 289 -9.20 29.07 6.98
N LEU A 290 -9.34 30.09 7.82
CA LEU A 290 -8.99 29.98 9.24
C LEU A 290 -10.03 29.14 10.00
N LEU A 291 -9.56 28.21 10.83
CA LEU A 291 -10.39 27.50 11.82
C LEU A 291 -10.33 28.22 13.16
N GLU A 292 -9.13 28.33 13.73
CA GLU A 292 -8.85 28.99 15.00
C GLU A 292 -7.46 29.61 14.97
N ASP A 293 -7.34 30.85 15.42
CA ASP A 293 -6.09 31.62 15.41
C ASP A 293 -5.36 31.58 14.05
N ASP A 294 -4.13 31.04 14.01
CA ASP A 294 -3.31 30.86 12.82
C ASP A 294 -3.38 29.43 12.25
N TYR A 295 -4.31 28.60 12.74
CA TYR A 295 -4.53 27.22 12.29
C TYR A 295 -5.61 27.17 11.21
N THR A 296 -5.25 26.67 10.03
CA THR A 296 -6.11 26.69 8.85
C THR A 296 -6.80 25.36 8.60
N VAL A 297 -7.83 25.37 7.76
CA VAL A 297 -8.45 24.16 7.22
C VAL A 297 -7.42 23.28 6.48
N THR A 298 -6.42 23.89 5.83
CA THR A 298 -5.34 23.15 5.18
C THR A 298 -4.53 22.37 6.21
N ASP A 299 -4.05 23.05 7.25
CA ASP A 299 -3.24 22.44 8.31
C ASP A 299 -4.01 21.30 8.99
N ALA A 300 -5.29 21.53 9.29
CA ALA A 300 -6.11 20.55 9.98
C ALA A 300 -6.39 19.29 9.15
N VAL A 301 -6.63 19.43 7.85
CA VAL A 301 -6.84 18.29 6.94
C VAL A 301 -5.53 17.54 6.69
N ASP A 302 -4.41 18.25 6.51
CA ASP A 302 -3.10 17.64 6.30
C ASP A 302 -2.66 16.85 7.55
N ASP A 303 -2.87 17.40 8.75
CA ASP A 303 -2.62 16.70 10.02
C ASP A 303 -3.47 15.43 10.14
N LEU A 304 -4.74 15.47 9.74
CA LEU A 304 -5.60 14.28 9.73
C LEU A 304 -5.15 13.21 8.74
N ILE A 305 -4.70 13.61 7.55
CA ILE A 305 -4.10 12.71 6.56
C ILE A 305 -2.87 12.04 7.15
N ASP A 306 -1.99 12.81 7.81
CA ASP A 306 -0.77 12.29 8.45
C ASP A 306 -1.08 11.39 9.65
N MET A 307 -2.08 11.72 10.47
CA MET A 307 -2.56 10.88 11.57
C MET A 307 -3.12 9.55 11.04
N ALA A 308 -3.97 9.59 10.01
CA ALA A 308 -4.49 8.39 9.36
C ALA A 308 -3.36 7.57 8.74
N HIS A 309 -2.40 8.23 8.08
CA HIS A 309 -1.22 7.59 7.52
C HIS A 309 -0.41 6.86 8.56
N ARG A 310 -0.06 7.50 9.68
CA ARG A 310 0.66 6.84 10.77
C ARG A 310 -0.11 5.66 11.37
N TYR A 311 -1.43 5.77 11.42
CA TYR A 311 -2.30 4.72 11.96
C TYR A 311 -2.28 3.46 11.07
N PHE A 312 -2.48 3.59 9.76
CA PHE A 312 -2.57 2.44 8.85
C PHE A 312 -1.26 2.02 8.22
N ALA A 313 -0.34 2.95 7.99
CA ALA A 313 0.82 2.77 7.14
C ALA A 313 2.14 3.07 7.86
N SER A 314 3.25 2.65 7.27
CA SER A 314 4.58 2.95 7.78
C SER A 314 5.20 4.17 7.11
N ALA A 315 6.26 4.73 7.70
CA ALA A 315 6.91 5.93 7.19
C ALA A 315 7.49 5.79 5.77
N ASP A 316 7.73 4.56 5.30
CA ASP A 316 8.19 4.27 3.95
C ASP A 316 7.05 4.04 2.95
N ASP A 317 5.81 3.96 3.43
CA ASP A 317 4.62 3.83 2.59
C ASP A 317 4.20 5.21 2.03
N ALA A 318 3.33 5.23 1.02
CA ALA A 318 2.89 6.48 0.41
C ALA A 318 2.13 7.36 1.42
N ALA A 319 2.49 8.64 1.52
CA ALA A 319 2.04 9.59 2.55
C ALA A 319 0.50 9.83 2.63
N ASN A 320 -0.30 9.25 1.73
CA ASN A 320 -1.76 9.38 1.69
C ASN A 320 -2.50 8.07 1.93
N ILE A 321 -1.83 7.03 2.42
CA ILE A 321 -2.53 5.81 2.83
C ILE A 321 -3.31 6.10 4.11
N THR A 322 -4.60 6.35 4.00
CA THR A 322 -5.47 6.70 5.12
C THR A 322 -6.41 5.57 5.51
N TYR A 323 -6.14 4.33 5.07
CA TYR A 323 -7.01 3.18 5.27
C TYR A 323 -6.24 1.86 5.25
N GLY A 324 -6.83 0.82 5.82
CA GLY A 324 -6.27 -0.53 5.86
C GLY A 324 -7.08 -1.53 6.69
N THR A 325 -6.63 -2.76 6.70
CA THR A 325 -7.07 -3.83 7.60
C THR A 325 -6.75 -3.52 9.06
N ILE A 326 -7.73 -3.70 9.93
CA ILE A 326 -7.57 -3.68 11.39
C ILE A 326 -8.20 -4.91 12.04
N THR A 327 -7.76 -5.23 13.26
CA THR A 327 -8.45 -6.19 14.13
C THR A 327 -9.39 -5.44 15.08
N VAL A 328 -10.61 -5.95 15.21
CA VAL A 328 -11.67 -5.41 16.04
C VAL A 328 -12.26 -6.47 16.96
N THR A 329 -12.79 -6.04 18.09
CA THR A 329 -13.45 -6.90 19.08
C THR A 329 -14.94 -7.00 18.80
N ALA A 330 -15.53 -8.17 19.00
CA ALA A 330 -16.96 -8.36 18.83
C ALA A 330 -17.77 -7.42 19.74
N GLY A 331 -18.80 -6.81 19.16
CA GLY A 331 -19.63 -5.81 19.84
C GLY A 331 -19.15 -4.37 19.68
N GLU A 332 -17.94 -4.14 19.14
CA GLU A 332 -17.50 -2.78 18.81
C GLU A 332 -18.27 -2.24 17.62
N THR A 333 -18.52 -0.93 17.66
CA THR A 333 -19.23 -0.18 16.64
C THR A 333 -18.26 0.60 15.76
N VAL A 334 -18.76 1.15 14.65
CA VAL A 334 -17.97 2.06 13.79
C VAL A 334 -17.42 3.24 14.59
N MET A 335 -18.21 3.79 15.52
CA MET A 335 -17.77 4.91 16.36
C MET A 335 -16.73 4.51 17.41
N ASP A 336 -16.76 3.27 17.91
CA ASP A 336 -15.73 2.79 18.84
C ASP A 336 -14.34 2.78 18.20
N ILE A 337 -14.28 2.46 16.90
CA ILE A 337 -13.02 2.48 16.14
C ILE A 337 -12.57 3.92 15.87
N MET A 338 -13.49 4.83 15.52
CA MET A 338 -13.18 6.27 15.41
C MET A 338 -12.63 6.81 16.73
N ARG A 339 -13.24 6.43 17.86
CA ARG A 339 -12.75 6.82 19.18
C ARG A 339 -11.33 6.32 19.43
N LYS A 340 -11.00 5.07 19.09
CA LYS A 340 -9.64 4.54 19.23
C LYS A 340 -8.64 5.34 18.39
N PHE A 341 -9.02 5.72 17.18
CA PHE A 341 -8.21 6.59 16.32
C PHE A 341 -8.00 7.97 16.98
N ALA A 342 -9.08 8.60 17.49
CA ALA A 342 -9.01 9.90 18.15
C ALA A 342 -8.12 9.85 19.40
N VAL A 343 -8.30 8.85 20.27
CA VAL A 343 -7.46 8.66 21.48
C VAL A 343 -5.99 8.45 21.12
N ALA A 344 -5.70 7.70 20.06
CA ALA A 344 -4.32 7.47 19.62
C ALA A 344 -3.63 8.74 19.08
N ASN A 345 -4.40 9.77 18.75
CA ASN A 345 -3.92 11.04 18.20
C ASN A 345 -4.26 12.25 19.09
N GLU A 346 -4.60 12.02 20.37
CA GLU A 346 -4.89 13.09 21.34
C GLU A 346 -6.10 13.98 20.96
N LEU A 347 -7.05 13.43 20.21
CA LEU A 347 -8.32 14.08 19.79
C LEU A 347 -9.53 13.59 20.60
N ASP A 348 -9.31 13.01 21.79
CA ASP A 348 -10.36 12.32 22.53
C ASP A 348 -11.43 13.24 23.13
N SER A 349 -11.18 14.55 23.20
CA SER A 349 -12.18 15.56 23.55
C SER A 349 -13.27 15.73 22.48
N GLU A 350 -12.94 15.51 21.21
CA GLU A 350 -13.87 15.62 20.08
C GLU A 350 -14.64 14.30 19.85
N VAL A 351 -14.04 13.17 20.25
CA VAL A 351 -14.68 11.85 20.21
C VAL A 351 -14.67 11.19 21.61
N PRO A 352 -15.43 11.73 22.58
CA PRO A 352 -15.43 11.23 23.95
C PRO A 352 -16.03 9.82 24.06
N ALA A 353 -15.84 9.18 25.22
CA ALA A 353 -16.46 7.89 25.50
C ALA A 353 -18.00 7.99 25.41
N GLY A 354 -18.62 7.09 24.65
CA GLY A 354 -20.06 7.13 24.40
C GLY A 354 -20.50 8.20 23.40
N CYS A 355 -19.57 8.81 22.65
CA CYS A 355 -19.89 9.70 21.54
C CYS A 355 -20.83 8.98 20.56
N THR A 356 -21.98 9.59 20.27
CA THR A 356 -22.94 9.07 19.27
C THR A 356 -22.84 9.81 17.94
N TYR A 357 -22.23 11.00 17.95
CA TYR A 357 -22.11 11.89 16.82
C TYR A 357 -20.81 12.70 16.92
N MET A 358 -19.96 12.59 15.89
CA MET A 358 -18.69 13.31 15.80
C MET A 358 -18.91 14.61 15.03
N ALA A 359 -19.07 15.72 15.74
CA ALA A 359 -19.29 17.04 15.13
C ALA A 359 -18.04 17.56 14.44
N THR A 360 -16.88 17.37 15.07
CA THR A 360 -15.56 17.74 14.56
C THR A 360 -14.56 16.63 14.82
N LEU A 361 -13.47 16.65 14.06
CA LEU A 361 -12.25 15.88 14.31
C LEU A 361 -11.07 16.76 13.89
N ASN A 362 -10.16 17.05 14.83
CA ASN A 362 -9.07 18.02 14.63
C ASN A 362 -9.61 19.40 14.21
N GLY A 363 -10.74 19.82 14.79
CA GLY A 363 -11.41 21.08 14.46
C GLY A 363 -12.13 21.12 13.10
N VAL A 364 -11.96 20.12 12.23
CA VAL A 364 -12.67 19.98 10.95
C VAL A 364 -14.01 19.28 11.18
N GLY A 365 -15.11 19.83 10.68
CA GLY A 365 -16.42 19.22 10.90
C GLY A 365 -17.57 19.95 10.22
N GLU A 366 -18.69 20.03 10.93
CA GLU A 366 -19.86 20.77 10.46
C GLU A 366 -19.50 22.22 10.11
N PHE A 367 -20.00 22.69 8.98
CA PHE A 367 -19.82 24.06 8.48
C PHE A 367 -18.41 24.45 8.02
N THR A 368 -17.39 23.62 8.25
CA THR A 368 -15.99 23.91 7.82
C THR A 368 -15.89 24.15 6.32
N PHE A 369 -16.65 23.41 5.51
CA PHE A 369 -16.64 23.54 4.04
C PHE A 369 -17.93 24.15 3.48
N GLY A 370 -18.75 24.77 4.34
CA GLY A 370 -20.05 25.32 4.00
C GLY A 370 -21.21 24.60 4.69
N SER A 371 -22.44 25.10 4.47
CA SER A 371 -23.63 24.68 5.24
C SER A 371 -24.08 23.22 5.06
N MET A 372 -23.43 22.48 4.17
CA MET A 372 -23.75 21.09 3.83
C MET A 372 -22.56 20.16 4.09
N SER A 373 -21.64 20.58 4.96
CA SER A 373 -20.44 19.80 5.29
C SER A 373 -20.55 19.10 6.64
N GLY A 374 -19.78 18.02 6.79
CA GLY A 374 -19.58 17.31 8.05
C GLY A 374 -19.17 15.84 7.86
N TRP A 375 -18.96 15.15 8.97
CA TRP A 375 -18.42 13.80 8.96
C TRP A 375 -19.49 12.75 8.69
N MET A 376 -19.19 11.87 7.75
CA MET A 376 -20.01 10.74 7.36
C MET A 376 -19.18 9.46 7.30
N TYR A 377 -19.85 8.32 7.17
CA TYR A 377 -19.18 7.07 6.87
C TYR A 377 -19.99 6.23 5.88
N THR A 378 -19.29 5.33 5.19
CA THR A 378 -19.86 4.30 4.31
C THR A 378 -19.44 2.91 4.78
N ASP A 379 -20.28 1.91 4.55
CA ASP A 379 -20.07 0.50 4.92
C ASP A 379 -19.76 -0.43 3.73
N GLY A 380 -19.41 0.15 2.58
CA GLY A 380 -18.98 -0.58 1.39
C GLY A 380 -18.24 0.30 0.38
N PRO A 381 -17.16 1.00 0.77
CA PRO A 381 -16.43 1.86 -0.15
C PRO A 381 -15.88 1.06 -1.32
N ASP A 382 -16.25 1.44 -2.54
CA ASP A 382 -15.57 0.98 -3.75
C ASP A 382 -14.44 1.96 -4.11
N ARG A 383 -13.21 1.48 -3.97
CA ARG A 383 -11.98 2.24 -4.27
C ARG A 383 -11.37 1.86 -5.62
N SER A 384 -12.01 0.99 -6.41
CA SER A 384 -11.48 0.50 -7.68
C SER A 384 -11.22 1.62 -8.69
N GLU A 385 -12.01 2.69 -8.65
CA GLU A 385 -11.89 3.84 -9.55
C GLU A 385 -11.11 5.02 -8.97
N MET A 386 -10.62 4.94 -7.73
CA MET A 386 -9.97 6.06 -7.02
C MET A 386 -8.80 6.67 -7.81
N ALA A 387 -8.07 5.83 -8.57
CA ALA A 387 -6.93 6.24 -9.39
C ALA A 387 -7.31 6.92 -10.73
N THR A 388 -8.59 6.87 -11.13
CA THR A 388 -9.05 7.29 -12.46
C THR A 388 -10.28 8.20 -12.44
N ASN A 389 -11.01 8.24 -11.33
CA ASN A 389 -12.24 9.01 -11.16
C ASN A 389 -12.11 9.91 -9.93
N PRO A 390 -11.95 11.24 -10.08
CA PRO A 390 -11.80 12.17 -8.96
C PRO A 390 -13.08 12.33 -8.11
N LYS A 391 -14.21 11.77 -8.57
CA LYS A 391 -15.52 11.78 -7.92
C LYS A 391 -15.99 10.36 -7.56
N PHE A 392 -15.06 9.40 -7.43
CA PHE A 392 -15.40 8.02 -7.08
C PHE A 392 -16.23 7.89 -5.79
N TYR A 393 -16.03 8.81 -4.85
CA TYR A 393 -16.75 8.89 -3.59
C TYR A 393 -18.26 9.17 -3.77
N GLU A 394 -18.69 9.76 -4.89
CA GLU A 394 -20.12 10.06 -5.13
C GLU A 394 -20.97 8.77 -5.26
N ASN A 395 -20.34 7.61 -5.43
CA ASN A 395 -21.00 6.31 -5.47
C ASN A 395 -21.10 5.64 -4.09
N TRP A 396 -20.58 6.26 -3.03
CA TRP A 396 -20.50 5.64 -1.71
C TRP A 396 -21.76 5.91 -0.90
N ASN A 397 -22.45 4.83 -0.53
CA ASN A 397 -23.67 4.94 0.26
C ASN A 397 -23.37 5.30 1.72
N THR A 398 -24.14 6.23 2.28
CA THR A 398 -24.20 6.44 3.72
C THR A 398 -25.27 5.53 4.31
N PRO A 399 -24.93 4.55 5.15
CA PRO A 399 -25.91 3.62 5.67
C PRO A 399 -26.91 4.35 6.60
N PRO A 400 -28.20 3.95 6.63
CA PRO A 400 -29.26 4.59 7.41
C PRO A 400 -29.21 4.22 8.90
N ILE A 401 -28.01 4.11 9.47
CA ILE A 401 -27.73 3.75 10.85
C ILE A 401 -26.55 4.60 11.34
N GLY A 402 -26.67 5.17 12.54
CA GLY A 402 -25.58 5.96 13.12
C GLY A 402 -24.36 5.08 13.44
N ALA A 403 -23.16 5.65 13.32
CA ALA A 403 -21.90 4.92 13.55
C ALA A 403 -21.78 4.29 14.96
N ALA A 404 -22.41 4.88 15.97
CA ALA A 404 -22.47 4.33 17.34
C ALA A 404 -23.48 3.19 17.52
N SER A 405 -24.31 2.92 16.51
CA SER A 405 -25.27 1.82 16.48
C SER A 405 -24.89 0.72 15.49
N TYR A 406 -24.03 1.03 14.52
CA TYR A 406 -23.51 0.05 13.57
C TYR A 406 -22.51 -0.86 14.26
N THR A 407 -22.95 -2.06 14.67
CA THR A 407 -22.06 -3.09 15.24
C THR A 407 -21.28 -3.77 14.13
N LEU A 408 -19.95 -3.78 14.25
CA LEU A 408 -19.06 -4.33 13.23
C LEU A 408 -19.16 -5.86 13.15
N SER A 409 -18.94 -6.37 11.95
CA SER A 409 -18.92 -7.78 11.58
C SER A 409 -17.68 -8.12 10.77
N ALA A 410 -17.33 -9.42 10.74
CA ALA A 410 -16.15 -9.89 10.04
C ALA A 410 -16.23 -9.58 8.53
N GLY A 411 -15.20 -8.92 8.01
CA GLY A 411 -15.11 -8.55 6.60
C GLY A 411 -15.80 -7.24 6.22
N ASP A 412 -16.36 -6.50 7.18
CA ASP A 412 -16.89 -5.16 6.92
C ASP A 412 -15.82 -4.25 6.31
N LYS A 413 -16.28 -3.29 5.52
CA LYS A 413 -15.44 -2.27 4.88
C LYS A 413 -15.98 -0.91 5.23
N ILE A 414 -15.29 -0.20 6.10
CA ILE A 414 -15.73 1.09 6.61
C ILE A 414 -14.82 2.19 6.10
N CYS A 415 -15.39 3.29 5.64
CA CYS A 415 -14.64 4.50 5.39
C CYS A 415 -15.37 5.70 5.97
N TRP A 416 -14.68 6.47 6.81
CA TRP A 416 -15.10 7.82 7.16
C TRP A 416 -14.69 8.80 6.07
N PHE A 417 -15.50 9.82 5.86
CA PHE A 417 -15.16 10.90 4.95
C PHE A 417 -15.76 12.19 5.46
N ILE A 418 -15.07 13.28 5.20
CA ILE A 418 -15.57 14.62 5.46
C ILE A 418 -16.21 15.11 4.17
N CYS A 419 -17.54 15.14 4.13
CA CYS A 419 -18.24 15.66 2.95
C CYS A 419 -18.26 17.18 2.98
N CYS A 420 -18.17 17.80 1.82
CA CYS A 420 -18.36 19.25 1.65
C CYS A 420 -19.81 19.56 1.25
N ASP A 421 -20.49 18.61 0.59
CA ASP A 421 -21.91 18.66 0.26
C ASP A 421 -22.55 17.26 0.37
N TYR A 422 -23.45 17.08 1.34
CA TYR A 422 -24.20 15.84 1.55
C TYR A 422 -25.00 15.32 0.33
N THR A 423 -25.28 16.16 -0.68
CA THR A 423 -26.00 15.74 -1.90
C THR A 423 -25.13 14.92 -2.86
N HIS A 424 -23.81 14.93 -2.67
CA HIS A 424 -22.89 14.11 -3.44
C HIS A 424 -23.01 12.62 -3.11
N HIS A 425 -23.62 12.24 -1.98
CA HIS A 425 -23.60 10.88 -1.45
C HIS A 425 -25.00 10.26 -1.40
N PRO A 426 -25.21 9.05 -1.94
CA PRO A 426 -26.46 8.31 -1.78
C PRO A 426 -26.71 7.86 -0.33
N TRP A 427 -27.98 7.63 0.00
CA TRP A 427 -28.47 7.19 1.32
C TRP A 427 -29.13 5.82 1.28
#